data_AF-A0A9E0VCS8-F1
#
_entry.id   AF-A0A9E0VCS8-F1
#
_cell.length_a   1.000
_cell.length_b   1.000
_cell.length_c   1.000
_cell.angle_alpha   90.00
_cell.angle_beta   90.00
_cell.angle_gamma   90.00
#
_symmetry.space_group_name_H-M   'P 1'
#
loop_
_entity.id
_entity.type
_entity.pdbx_description
1 polymer ?
#
loop_
_entity_poly.entity_id
_entity_poly.type
_entity_poly.pdbx_seq_one_letter_code
_entity_poly.pdbx_strand_id
1 'polypeptide(L)'
;MKFFPTLFLLFFVVSGIFAQTEKAVIVLKGLDAVDLVEGKEVKGKEGISVTRGRFKYLFSNRANKQKFERNPELYEVQKNGECTFMPGVPGDPELWQVYQGKIYLFGTPMCRERFQLSPETILHPEKRPKIKVRNVAIVLYEGVELLDFAGPGEVFSAAQTVDGQDGFNVYTVAETTAPIVSQGFVTIKPQYSFETAPKADIVVFPGGDVANFLDNKTAMSWAKAVSGDAEIAMSVCTGAFVLAGADLLDKKKINTHWASIRKLRRQVPTATVLENVRFVDNGQIITTAGISAGIDGALHVVERLLGTEAARLTAKSMEYDRQPVRKLRRNKN
;
A
#
# COMPACT_ATOMS: atom_id res chain seq x y z
N MET A 1 26.60 -2.85 22.83
CA MET A 1 26.24 -3.86 23.85
C MET A 1 25.90 -3.14 25.14
N LYS A 2 24.61 -2.93 25.40
CA LYS A 2 24.03 -2.60 26.72
C LYS A 2 22.51 -2.77 26.57
N PHE A 3 22.04 -3.89 27.11
CA PHE A 3 20.63 -4.27 27.22
C PHE A 3 19.89 -3.27 28.10
N PHE A 4 18.74 -2.80 27.65
CA PHE A 4 17.69 -2.26 28.52
C PHE A 4 16.45 -3.15 28.35
N PRO A 5 15.90 -3.71 29.44
CA PRO A 5 14.80 -4.65 29.36
C PRO A 5 13.49 -3.89 29.13
N THR A 6 12.71 -4.37 28.16
CA THR A 6 11.33 -3.97 27.92
C THR A 6 10.51 -4.33 29.16
N LEU A 7 9.99 -3.32 29.86
CA LEU A 7 9.04 -3.49 30.95
C LEU A 7 7.72 -3.99 30.35
N PHE A 8 7.54 -5.32 30.34
CA PHE A 8 6.26 -5.95 30.05
C PHE A 8 5.30 -5.60 31.20
N LEU A 9 4.37 -4.67 30.96
CA LEU A 9 3.20 -4.51 31.83
C LEU A 9 2.31 -5.74 31.63
N LEU A 10 2.45 -6.73 32.52
CA LEU A 10 1.50 -7.83 32.66
C LEU A 10 0.16 -7.25 33.10
N PHE A 11 -0.76 -7.04 32.16
CA PHE A 11 -2.18 -6.99 32.51
C PHE A 11 -2.60 -8.41 32.91
N PHE A 12 -2.65 -8.66 34.22
CA PHE A 12 -3.45 -9.74 34.78
C PHE A 12 -4.92 -9.43 34.48
N VAL A 13 -5.40 -9.82 33.31
CA VAL A 13 -6.83 -9.93 33.07
C VAL A 13 -7.28 -11.18 33.83
N VAL A 14 -8.01 -10.91 34.92
CA VAL A 14 -8.72 -11.90 35.72
C VAL A 14 -9.42 -12.89 34.78
N SER A 15 -8.97 -14.14 34.86
CA SER A 15 -9.58 -15.30 34.24
C SER A 15 -11.02 -15.45 34.72
N GLY A 16 -11.94 -14.92 33.92
CA GLY A 16 -13.37 -14.91 34.22
C GLY A 16 -14.20 -14.50 33.00
N ILE A 17 -13.86 -15.03 31.82
CA ILE A 17 -14.74 -14.91 30.65
C ILE A 17 -15.63 -16.15 30.64
N PHE A 18 -16.88 -15.94 31.03
CA PHE A 18 -17.99 -16.83 30.72
C PHE A 18 -17.88 -17.25 29.24
N ALA A 19 -17.82 -18.55 28.99
CA ALA A 19 -18.12 -19.10 27.67
C ALA A 19 -19.60 -18.80 27.37
N GLN A 20 -19.89 -17.59 26.88
CA GLN A 20 -21.11 -17.36 26.12
C GLN A 20 -21.01 -18.28 24.91
N THR A 21 -21.89 -19.26 24.85
CA THR A 21 -22.12 -20.05 23.65
C THR A 21 -22.57 -19.08 22.55
N GLU A 22 -21.63 -18.61 21.73
CA GLU A 22 -21.96 -17.81 20.55
C GLU A 22 -23.03 -18.58 19.75
N LYS A 23 -24.21 -17.98 19.58
CA LYS A 23 -25.26 -18.58 18.74
C LYS A 23 -24.68 -18.82 17.36
N ALA A 24 -24.86 -20.04 16.84
CA ALA A 24 -24.42 -20.39 15.50
C ALA A 24 -25.06 -19.44 14.47
N VAL A 25 -24.23 -18.89 13.58
CA VAL A 25 -24.66 -17.92 12.57
C VAL A 25 -24.97 -18.64 11.26
N ILE A 26 -26.08 -18.27 10.62
CA ILE A 26 -26.40 -18.77 9.28
C ILE A 26 -25.34 -18.28 8.29
N VAL A 27 -24.59 -19.22 7.71
CA VAL A 27 -23.48 -18.92 6.79
C VAL A 27 -23.99 -18.80 5.35
N LEU A 28 -23.22 -18.17 4.46
CA LEU A 28 -23.53 -18.02 3.02
C LEU A 28 -24.91 -17.38 2.75
N LYS A 29 -25.40 -16.54 3.67
CA LYS A 29 -26.76 -15.98 3.64
C LYS A 29 -27.86 -17.06 3.54
N GLY A 30 -27.58 -18.28 4.02
CA GLY A 30 -28.47 -19.43 3.93
C GLY A 30 -28.52 -20.09 2.55
N LEU A 31 -27.57 -19.81 1.65
CA LEU A 31 -27.41 -20.61 0.43
C LEU A 31 -26.97 -22.04 0.79
N ASP A 32 -27.44 -23.00 0.01
CA ASP A 32 -27.03 -24.40 0.10
C ASP A 32 -25.58 -24.54 -0.37
N ALA A 33 -24.69 -24.95 0.53
CA ALA A 33 -23.26 -25.08 0.25
C ALA A 33 -22.95 -26.14 -0.83
N VAL A 34 -23.75 -27.20 -0.95
CA VAL A 34 -23.58 -28.22 -1.98
C VAL A 34 -23.96 -27.66 -3.34
N ASP A 35 -25.14 -27.03 -3.43
CA ASP A 35 -25.57 -26.38 -4.67
C ASP A 35 -24.58 -25.27 -5.07
N LEU A 36 -24.05 -24.52 -4.10
CA LEU A 36 -23.08 -23.45 -4.33
C LEU A 36 -21.76 -23.95 -4.93
N VAL A 37 -21.22 -25.06 -4.42
CA VAL A 37 -20.04 -25.72 -4.97
C VAL A 37 -20.30 -26.24 -6.39
N GLU A 38 -21.54 -26.65 -6.69
CA GLU A 38 -22.00 -27.03 -8.04
C GLU A 38 -22.32 -25.81 -8.95
N GLY A 39 -22.06 -24.58 -8.48
CA GLY A 39 -22.27 -23.34 -9.24
C GLY A 39 -23.72 -22.84 -9.27
N LYS A 40 -24.57 -23.29 -8.33
CA LYS A 40 -25.98 -22.90 -8.23
C LYS A 40 -26.25 -22.16 -6.93
N GLU A 41 -26.86 -20.98 -7.04
CA GLU A 41 -27.28 -20.20 -5.86
C GLU A 41 -28.70 -20.55 -5.44
N VAL A 42 -28.85 -21.65 -4.69
CA VAL A 42 -30.16 -22.10 -4.18
C VAL A 42 -30.26 -21.85 -2.68
N LYS A 43 -31.37 -21.24 -2.22
CA LYS A 43 -31.62 -21.04 -0.79
C LYS A 43 -31.95 -22.35 -0.09
N GLY A 44 -31.28 -22.58 1.04
CA GLY A 44 -31.62 -23.65 1.96
C GLY A 44 -32.84 -23.34 2.81
N LYS A 45 -33.36 -24.37 3.48
CA LYS A 45 -34.55 -24.29 4.33
C LYS A 45 -34.14 -24.46 5.79
N GLU A 46 -34.71 -23.69 6.72
CA GLU A 46 -34.34 -23.76 8.15
C GLU A 46 -34.50 -25.17 8.75
N GLY A 47 -35.53 -25.91 8.32
CA GLY A 47 -35.80 -27.28 8.74
C GLY A 47 -34.85 -28.34 8.15
N ILE A 48 -33.96 -27.97 7.23
CA ILE A 48 -32.94 -28.85 6.65
C ILE A 48 -31.60 -28.18 6.88
N SER A 49 -31.02 -28.36 8.07
CA SER A 49 -29.79 -27.67 8.46
C SER A 49 -28.82 -28.56 9.21
N VAL A 50 -27.54 -28.14 9.22
CA VAL A 50 -26.46 -28.74 10.00
C VAL A 50 -25.64 -27.60 10.60
N THR A 51 -25.33 -27.69 11.89
CA THR A 51 -24.45 -26.74 12.57
C THR A 51 -23.06 -27.35 12.73
N ARG A 52 -22.03 -26.64 12.29
CA ARG A 52 -20.63 -27.04 12.48
C ARG A 52 -19.79 -25.86 12.96
N GLY A 53 -19.25 -25.99 14.17
CA GLY A 53 -18.60 -24.87 14.87
C GLY A 53 -19.56 -23.69 15.03
N ARG A 54 -19.12 -22.49 14.61
CA ARG A 54 -19.94 -21.27 14.66
C ARG A 54 -20.93 -21.10 13.51
N PHE A 55 -20.93 -22.00 12.52
CA PHE A 55 -21.72 -21.85 11.29
C PHE A 55 -22.90 -22.82 11.26
N LYS A 56 -24.07 -22.30 10.92
CA LYS A 56 -25.27 -23.07 10.58
C LYS A 56 -25.45 -23.07 9.07
N TYR A 57 -25.37 -24.24 8.45
CA TYR A 57 -25.58 -24.49 7.03
C TYR A 57 -27.03 -24.88 6.79
N LEU A 58 -27.67 -24.27 5.79
CA LEU A 58 -29.03 -24.60 5.35
C LEU A 58 -28.96 -25.33 4.01
N PHE A 59 -29.86 -26.27 3.77
CA PHE A 59 -29.88 -27.07 2.53
C PHE A 59 -31.23 -26.98 1.82
N SER A 60 -31.21 -26.95 0.49
CA SER A 60 -32.38 -26.82 -0.37
C SER A 60 -33.26 -28.10 -0.31
N ASN A 61 -32.60 -29.24 -0.10
CA ASN A 61 -33.19 -30.57 0.00
C ASN A 61 -32.40 -31.51 0.93
N ARG A 62 -33.00 -32.63 1.32
CA ARG A 62 -32.38 -33.61 2.23
C ARG A 62 -31.18 -34.36 1.62
N ALA A 63 -31.14 -34.52 0.29
CA ALA A 63 -30.04 -35.21 -0.38
C ALA A 63 -28.74 -34.38 -0.31
N ASN A 64 -28.83 -33.05 -0.48
CA ASN A 64 -27.70 -32.15 -0.29
C ASN A 64 -27.20 -32.16 1.16
N LYS A 65 -28.11 -32.11 2.15
CA LYS A 65 -27.75 -32.30 3.56
C LYS A 65 -26.96 -33.60 3.77
N GLN A 66 -27.41 -34.72 3.19
CA GLN A 66 -26.72 -36.00 3.30
C GLN A 66 -25.35 -36.00 2.58
N LYS A 67 -25.23 -35.37 1.40
CA LYS A 67 -23.94 -35.19 0.71
C LYS A 67 -22.96 -34.43 1.59
N PHE A 68 -23.41 -33.33 2.19
CA PHE A 68 -22.62 -32.52 3.11
C PHE A 68 -22.18 -33.31 4.35
N GLU A 69 -23.09 -34.03 5.00
CA GLU A 69 -22.76 -34.80 6.22
C GLU A 69 -21.79 -35.95 5.95
N ARG A 70 -21.78 -36.52 4.73
CA ARG A 70 -20.84 -37.58 4.34
C ARG A 70 -19.42 -37.05 4.15
N ASN A 71 -19.26 -35.89 3.50
CA ASN A 71 -17.97 -35.30 3.14
C ASN A 71 -17.95 -33.79 3.46
N PRO A 72 -18.03 -33.40 4.75
CA PRO A 72 -18.18 -32.01 5.15
C PRO A 72 -17.03 -31.11 4.68
N GLU A 73 -15.80 -31.62 4.64
CA GLU A 73 -14.60 -30.89 4.22
C GLU A 73 -14.65 -30.34 2.79
N LEU A 74 -15.47 -30.90 1.91
CA LEU A 74 -15.68 -30.43 0.54
C LEU A 74 -16.60 -29.21 0.48
N TYR A 75 -17.57 -29.11 1.38
CA TYR A 75 -18.66 -28.14 1.30
C TYR A 75 -18.65 -27.13 2.46
N GLU A 76 -17.90 -27.41 3.52
CA GLU A 76 -17.68 -26.44 4.58
C GLU A 76 -16.85 -25.26 4.07
N VAL A 77 -17.12 -24.11 4.69
CA VAL A 77 -16.23 -22.96 4.58
C VAL A 77 -14.83 -23.36 5.01
N GLN A 78 -13.88 -23.15 4.11
CA GLN A 78 -12.48 -23.42 4.35
C GLN A 78 -11.93 -22.46 5.41
N LYS A 79 -11.09 -23.01 6.29
CA LYS A 79 -10.50 -22.29 7.43
C LYS A 79 -9.02 -21.93 7.21
N ASN A 80 -8.46 -22.27 6.04
CA ASN A 80 -7.08 -21.99 5.67
C ASN A 80 -7.00 -20.77 4.72
N GLY A 81 -6.12 -19.82 5.06
CA GLY A 81 -5.87 -18.60 4.28
C GLY A 81 -5.78 -17.37 5.19
N GLU A 82 -4.72 -16.56 5.03
CA GLU A 82 -4.46 -15.38 5.88
C GLU A 82 -5.58 -14.31 5.83
N CYS A 83 -6.44 -14.35 4.81
CA CYS A 83 -7.57 -13.44 4.63
C CYS A 83 -8.95 -14.03 5.01
N THR A 84 -9.03 -15.27 5.50
CA THR A 84 -10.30 -15.98 5.75
C THR A 84 -10.83 -15.89 7.17
N PHE A 85 -10.29 -14.99 8.00
CA PHE A 85 -10.70 -14.90 9.41
C PHE A 85 -10.64 -13.47 9.98
N MET A 86 -11.66 -12.67 9.68
CA MET A 86 -12.02 -11.51 10.51
C MET A 86 -13.32 -11.83 11.30
N PRO A 87 -13.45 -11.41 12.57
CA PRO A 87 -14.54 -11.81 13.46
C PRO A 87 -15.95 -11.25 13.15
N GLY A 88 -16.20 -10.62 12.00
CA GLY A 88 -17.53 -10.27 11.48
C GLY A 88 -17.43 -10.07 9.96
N VAL A 89 -18.33 -10.49 9.09
CA VAL A 89 -19.75 -10.83 9.19
C VAL A 89 -20.00 -12.15 8.43
N PRO A 90 -20.57 -13.20 9.05
CA PRO A 90 -20.95 -14.40 8.31
C PRO A 90 -22.11 -14.08 7.35
N GLY A 91 -21.89 -14.29 6.05
CA GLY A 91 -23.00 -14.38 5.08
C GLY A 91 -23.27 -13.15 4.20
N ASP A 92 -22.32 -12.25 3.98
CA ASP A 92 -22.43 -11.32 2.85
C ASP A 92 -22.14 -12.08 1.52
N PRO A 93 -23.04 -12.07 0.53
CA PRO A 93 -22.80 -12.67 -0.78
C PRO A 93 -21.58 -12.13 -1.51
N GLU A 94 -21.12 -10.91 -1.16
CA GLU A 94 -19.93 -10.33 -1.75
C GLU A 94 -18.62 -10.80 -1.08
N LEU A 95 -18.70 -11.55 0.02
CA LEU A 95 -17.55 -11.94 0.84
C LEU A 95 -17.26 -13.45 0.82
N TRP A 96 -17.73 -14.16 -0.21
CA TRP A 96 -17.34 -15.55 -0.43
C TRP A 96 -16.99 -15.83 -1.89
N GLN A 97 -16.26 -16.93 -2.10
CA GLN A 97 -15.94 -17.43 -3.43
C GLN A 97 -15.78 -18.94 -3.40
N VAL A 98 -16.28 -19.59 -4.45
CA VAL A 98 -15.94 -20.98 -4.74
C VAL A 98 -14.67 -21.00 -5.59
N TYR A 99 -13.65 -21.72 -5.13
CA TYR A 99 -12.41 -21.93 -5.87
C TYR A 99 -12.00 -23.40 -5.76
N GLN A 100 -11.77 -24.06 -6.89
CA GLN A 100 -11.44 -25.49 -6.97
C GLN A 100 -12.39 -26.38 -6.15
N GLY A 101 -13.70 -26.09 -6.23
CA GLY A 101 -14.74 -26.87 -5.54
C GLY A 101 -14.84 -26.63 -4.03
N LYS A 102 -14.17 -25.60 -3.51
CA LYS A 102 -14.16 -25.26 -2.07
C LYS A 102 -14.63 -23.84 -1.83
N ILE A 103 -15.30 -23.61 -0.69
CA ILE A 103 -15.90 -22.32 -0.34
C ILE A 103 -14.97 -21.54 0.59
N TYR A 104 -14.55 -20.35 0.19
CA TYR A 104 -13.74 -19.43 0.99
C TYR A 104 -14.57 -18.23 1.42
N LEU A 105 -14.42 -17.79 2.68
CA LEU A 105 -14.98 -16.53 3.18
C LEU A 105 -13.88 -15.50 3.32
N PHE A 106 -14.21 -14.22 3.15
CA PHE A 106 -13.26 -13.11 3.23
C PHE A 106 -13.75 -12.06 4.23
N GLY A 107 -12.82 -11.44 4.95
CA GLY A 107 -13.16 -10.37 5.90
C GLY A 107 -13.59 -9.06 5.24
N THR A 108 -13.14 -8.80 4.01
CA THR A 108 -13.45 -7.58 3.25
C THR A 108 -13.57 -7.88 1.74
N PRO A 109 -14.23 -7.01 0.96
CA PRO A 109 -14.27 -7.15 -0.50
C PRO A 109 -12.87 -7.09 -1.12
N MET A 110 -11.95 -6.33 -0.53
CA MET A 110 -10.55 -6.24 -0.99
C MET A 110 -9.81 -7.57 -0.80
N CYS A 111 -10.03 -8.28 0.31
CA CYS A 111 -9.47 -9.61 0.55
C CYS A 111 -9.94 -10.61 -0.52
N ARG A 112 -11.23 -10.57 -0.86
CA ARG A 112 -11.79 -11.42 -1.94
C ARG A 112 -11.19 -11.06 -3.29
N GLU A 113 -11.07 -9.78 -3.59
CA GLU A 113 -10.48 -9.31 -4.85
C GLU A 113 -9.01 -9.72 -4.99
N ARG A 114 -8.21 -9.60 -3.93
CA ARG A 114 -6.84 -10.13 -3.89
C ARG A 114 -6.80 -11.64 -4.14
N PHE A 115 -7.72 -12.38 -3.51
CA PHE A 115 -7.87 -13.82 -3.74
C PHE A 115 -8.23 -14.16 -5.17
N GLN A 116 -9.08 -13.38 -5.84
CA GLN A 116 -9.42 -13.59 -7.25
C GLN A 116 -8.20 -13.41 -8.16
N LEU A 117 -7.34 -12.45 -7.84
CA LEU A 117 -6.15 -12.16 -8.63
C LEU A 117 -5.02 -13.18 -8.41
N SER A 118 -4.84 -13.67 -7.18
CA SER A 118 -3.71 -14.54 -6.80
C SER A 118 -4.12 -15.66 -5.82
N PRO A 119 -5.06 -16.55 -6.19
CA PRO A 119 -5.60 -17.56 -5.25
C PRO A 119 -4.53 -18.55 -4.79
N GLU A 120 -3.67 -19.00 -5.71
CA GLU A 120 -2.62 -19.98 -5.41
C GLU A 120 -1.62 -19.46 -4.37
N THR A 121 -1.11 -18.23 -4.52
CA THR A 121 -0.11 -17.70 -3.58
C THR A 121 -0.71 -17.19 -2.26
N ILE A 122 -2.03 -16.95 -2.22
CA ILE A 122 -2.75 -16.67 -0.98
C ILE A 122 -3.02 -17.96 -0.20
N LEU A 123 -3.36 -19.07 -0.87
CA LEU A 123 -3.55 -20.38 -0.25
C LEU A 123 -2.24 -21.08 0.11
N HIS A 124 -1.18 -20.77 -0.63
CA HIS A 124 0.15 -21.34 -0.47
C HIS A 124 1.20 -20.23 -0.32
N PRO A 125 1.28 -19.56 0.84
CA PRO A 125 2.24 -18.48 1.08
C PRO A 125 3.69 -18.89 0.83
N GLU A 126 4.04 -20.17 1.03
CA GLU A 126 5.35 -20.73 0.75
C GLU A 126 5.73 -20.73 -0.74
N LYS A 127 4.74 -20.60 -1.64
CA LYS A 127 4.94 -20.49 -3.09
C LYS A 127 4.99 -19.05 -3.57
N ARG A 128 4.82 -18.05 -2.69
CA ARG A 128 4.90 -16.63 -3.05
C ARG A 128 6.27 -16.31 -3.66
N PRO A 129 6.32 -15.57 -4.78
CA PRO A 129 7.57 -15.03 -5.27
C PRO A 129 8.19 -14.14 -4.19
N LYS A 130 9.46 -14.39 -3.86
CA LYS A 130 10.21 -13.51 -2.97
C LYS A 130 10.41 -12.17 -3.67
N ILE A 131 9.97 -11.10 -3.03
CA ILE A 131 10.23 -9.73 -3.49
C ILE A 131 11.31 -9.09 -2.63
N LYS A 132 12.05 -8.16 -3.24
CA LYS A 132 12.94 -7.26 -2.50
C LYS A 132 12.08 -6.14 -1.89
N VAL A 133 11.97 -6.11 -0.56
CA VAL A 133 11.42 -4.96 0.16
C VAL A 133 12.38 -3.79 0.00
N ARG A 134 11.86 -2.65 -0.47
CA ARG A 134 12.68 -1.46 -0.76
C ARG A 134 12.62 -0.44 0.36
N ASN A 135 13.77 0.05 0.77
CA ASN A 135 13.87 1.15 1.72
C ASN A 135 13.49 2.47 1.04
N VAL A 136 12.51 3.18 1.60
CA VAL A 136 12.04 4.48 1.09
C VAL A 136 12.38 5.57 2.09
N ALA A 137 13.36 6.40 1.74
CA ALA A 137 13.76 7.58 2.49
C ALA A 137 12.88 8.78 2.12
N ILE A 138 12.05 9.23 3.05
CA ILE A 138 11.28 10.48 2.94
C ILE A 138 12.07 11.59 3.62
N VAL A 139 12.61 12.53 2.83
CA VAL A 139 13.49 13.58 3.33
C VAL A 139 12.69 14.68 4.02
N LEU A 140 13.11 15.07 5.23
CA LEU A 140 12.54 16.16 6.01
C LEU A 140 13.57 17.26 6.25
N TYR A 141 13.10 18.49 6.36
CA TYR A 141 13.87 19.68 6.72
C TYR A 141 12.92 20.78 7.20
N GLU A 142 13.48 21.81 7.83
CA GLU A 142 12.70 22.94 8.34
C GLU A 142 11.90 23.63 7.22
N GLY A 143 10.59 23.83 7.42
CA GLY A 143 9.72 24.42 6.40
C GLY A 143 9.33 23.49 5.24
N VAL A 144 9.56 22.17 5.36
CA VAL A 144 9.07 21.17 4.40
C VAL A 144 7.54 21.21 4.27
N GLU A 145 7.02 21.02 3.06
CA GLU A 145 5.57 20.98 2.78
C GLU A 145 4.98 19.64 3.26
N LEU A 146 3.95 19.69 4.13
CA LEU A 146 3.43 18.51 4.83
C LEU A 146 2.99 17.41 3.86
N LEU A 147 2.16 17.78 2.89
CA LEU A 147 1.56 16.81 1.97
C LEU A 147 2.54 16.32 0.90
N ASP A 148 3.61 17.07 0.62
CA ASP A 148 4.66 16.64 -0.32
C ASP A 148 5.43 15.42 0.23
N PHE A 149 5.55 15.27 1.55
CA PHE A 149 6.20 14.13 2.18
C PHE A 149 5.18 13.08 2.64
N ALA A 150 4.06 13.51 3.22
CA ALA A 150 3.04 12.61 3.76
C ALA A 150 2.30 11.86 2.65
N GLY A 151 2.03 12.50 1.51
CA GLY A 151 1.34 11.87 0.38
C GLY A 151 2.10 10.65 -0.18
N PRO A 152 3.35 10.82 -0.64
CA PRO A 152 4.19 9.69 -1.03
C PRO A 152 4.41 8.68 0.10
N GLY A 153 4.62 9.16 1.34
CA GLY A 153 4.79 8.31 2.51
C GLY A 153 3.62 7.35 2.73
N GLU A 154 2.39 7.86 2.65
CA GLU A 154 1.15 7.08 2.73
C GLU A 154 1.08 6.03 1.61
N VAL A 155 1.34 6.43 0.36
CA VAL A 155 1.31 5.50 -0.78
C VAL A 155 2.27 4.34 -0.60
N PHE A 156 3.54 4.64 -0.25
CA PHE A 156 4.54 3.59 -0.08
C PHE A 156 4.24 2.72 1.13
N SER A 157 3.70 3.29 2.22
CA SER A 157 3.34 2.53 3.42
C SER A 157 2.13 1.62 3.20
N ALA A 158 1.17 2.03 2.36
CA ALA A 158 -0.02 1.24 2.04
C ALA A 158 0.22 0.20 0.92
N ALA A 159 1.38 0.26 0.26
CA ALA A 159 1.65 -0.54 -0.92
C ALA A 159 2.11 -1.97 -0.59
N GLN A 160 1.29 -2.91 -1.04
CA GLN A 160 1.52 -4.35 -0.95
C GLN A 160 1.42 -4.98 -2.35
N THR A 161 2.09 -6.10 -2.54
CA THR A 161 1.79 -6.99 -3.67
C THR A 161 0.34 -7.47 -3.59
N VAL A 162 -0.18 -7.97 -4.71
CA VAL A 162 -1.54 -8.54 -4.78
C VAL A 162 -1.75 -9.64 -3.73
N ASP A 163 -0.71 -10.42 -3.45
CA ASP A 163 -0.72 -11.49 -2.45
C ASP A 163 -0.35 -11.05 -1.03
N GLY A 164 -0.29 -9.73 -0.79
CA GLY A 164 -0.24 -9.14 0.55
C GLY A 164 1.16 -9.00 1.15
N GLN A 165 2.23 -9.11 0.36
CA GLN A 165 3.60 -8.85 0.83
C GLN A 165 3.88 -7.35 0.77
N ASP A 166 4.44 -6.78 1.84
CA ASP A 166 4.85 -5.37 1.86
C ASP A 166 5.96 -5.12 0.84
N GLY A 167 5.77 -4.11 -0.01
CA GLY A 167 6.76 -3.77 -1.04
C GLY A 167 7.86 -2.84 -0.55
N PHE A 168 7.58 -2.10 0.52
CA PHE A 168 8.38 -0.95 0.93
C PHE A 168 8.52 -0.87 2.46
N ASN A 169 9.70 -0.42 2.89
CA ASN A 169 9.98 -0.03 4.26
C ASN A 169 10.20 1.49 4.28
N VAL A 170 9.20 2.24 4.73
CA VAL A 170 9.19 3.71 4.68
C VAL A 170 9.76 4.30 5.97
N TYR A 171 10.65 5.28 5.84
CA TYR A 171 11.17 6.03 6.97
C TYR A 171 11.42 7.50 6.63
N THR A 172 11.38 8.32 7.68
CA THR A 172 11.75 9.74 7.60
C THR A 172 13.22 9.96 7.93
N VAL A 173 13.87 10.85 7.18
CA VAL A 173 15.28 11.18 7.37
C VAL A 173 15.51 12.69 7.24
N ALA A 174 16.36 13.26 8.09
CA ALA A 174 16.80 14.65 7.99
C ALA A 174 18.28 14.76 8.35
N GLU A 175 18.85 15.97 8.37
CA GLU A 175 20.25 16.16 8.77
C GLU A 175 20.53 15.67 10.18
N THR A 176 19.60 15.95 11.10
CA THR A 176 19.62 15.47 12.48
C THR A 176 18.24 14.90 12.85
N THR A 177 18.14 14.24 13.99
CA THR A 177 16.85 13.76 14.54
C THR A 177 16.14 14.80 15.42
N ALA A 178 16.61 16.05 15.39
CA ALA A 178 15.93 17.15 16.05
C ALA A 178 14.55 17.39 15.40
N PRO A 179 13.53 17.78 16.18
CA PRO A 179 12.23 18.14 15.62
C PRO A 179 12.34 19.29 14.62
N ILE A 180 11.57 19.20 13.54
CA ILE A 180 11.41 20.24 12.52
C ILE A 180 9.97 20.76 12.52
N VAL A 181 9.77 22.00 12.07
CA VAL A 181 8.43 22.57 11.89
C VAL A 181 8.08 22.61 10.40
N SER A 182 7.04 21.89 10.03
CA SER A 182 6.42 21.93 8.70
C SER A 182 5.36 23.02 8.67
N GLN A 183 5.49 23.94 7.70
CA GLN A 183 4.53 25.01 7.38
C GLN A 183 4.12 25.91 8.56
N GLY A 184 4.89 25.92 9.65
CA GLY A 184 4.62 26.71 10.84
C GLY A 184 3.54 26.15 11.79
N PHE A 185 2.96 24.97 11.52
CA PHE A 185 1.87 24.44 12.35
C PHE A 185 1.99 22.95 12.73
N VAL A 186 2.89 22.17 12.11
CA VAL A 186 3.13 20.77 12.48
C VAL A 186 4.59 20.58 12.89
N THR A 187 4.82 20.04 14.08
CA THR A 187 6.15 19.61 14.52
C THR A 187 6.31 18.12 14.27
N ILE A 188 7.34 17.72 13.53
CA ILE A 188 7.66 16.32 13.22
C ILE A 188 9.07 16.00 13.72
N LYS A 189 9.25 14.80 14.29
CA LYS A 189 10.56 14.27 14.65
C LYS A 189 11.01 13.25 13.58
N PRO A 190 12.11 13.50 12.84
CA PRO A 190 12.68 12.51 11.93
C PRO A 190 13.11 11.23 12.65
N GLN A 191 12.91 10.07 12.02
CA GLN A 191 13.33 8.79 12.58
C GLN A 191 14.85 8.61 12.51
N TYR A 192 15.46 9.07 11.42
CA TYR A 192 16.90 8.94 11.18
C TYR A 192 17.55 10.28 10.86
N SER A 193 18.84 10.39 11.17
CA SER A 193 19.74 11.40 10.61
C SER A 193 20.33 10.91 9.29
N PHE A 194 20.94 11.79 8.49
CA PHE A 194 21.69 11.42 7.29
C PHE A 194 22.79 10.38 7.55
N GLU A 195 23.39 10.40 8.74
CA GLU A 195 24.44 9.47 9.17
C GLU A 195 23.89 8.09 9.57
N THR A 196 22.69 8.05 10.16
CA THR A 196 22.12 6.84 10.77
C THR A 196 21.08 6.15 9.90
N ALA A 197 20.68 6.78 8.80
CA ALA A 197 19.68 6.25 7.89
C ALA A 197 20.14 4.92 7.26
N PRO A 198 19.23 3.94 7.11
CA PRO A 198 19.47 2.78 6.27
C PRO A 198 19.79 3.19 4.83
N LYS A 199 20.42 2.29 4.06
CA LYS A 199 20.58 2.49 2.62
C LYS A 199 19.21 2.60 1.96
N ALA A 200 18.95 3.72 1.29
CA ALA A 200 17.72 3.95 0.55
C ALA A 200 17.78 3.27 -0.83
N ASP A 201 16.71 2.54 -1.18
CA ASP A 201 16.47 2.11 -2.56
C ASP A 201 15.67 3.18 -3.31
N ILE A 202 14.83 3.93 -2.59
CA ILE A 202 14.05 5.05 -3.09
C ILE A 202 14.26 6.24 -2.17
N VAL A 203 14.54 7.41 -2.74
CA VAL A 203 14.57 8.68 -2.00
C VAL A 203 13.53 9.64 -2.55
N VAL A 204 12.76 10.26 -1.66
CA VAL A 204 11.76 11.27 -2.00
C VAL A 204 12.22 12.60 -1.42
N PHE A 205 12.38 13.61 -2.29
CA PHE A 205 12.64 15.00 -1.93
C PHE A 205 11.36 15.82 -2.04
N PRO A 206 10.70 16.14 -0.91
CA PRO A 206 9.55 17.03 -0.89
C PRO A 206 9.92 18.47 -1.27
N GLY A 207 8.91 19.32 -1.48
CA GLY A 207 9.06 20.76 -1.59
C GLY A 207 8.80 21.50 -0.27
N GLY A 208 8.42 22.77 -0.37
CA GLY A 208 8.40 23.72 0.74
C GLY A 208 9.57 24.69 0.65
N ASP A 209 10.09 25.12 1.80
CA ASP A 209 11.22 26.06 1.89
C ASP A 209 12.58 25.38 1.61
N VAL A 210 12.76 24.97 0.35
CA VAL A 210 13.97 24.26 -0.10
C VAL A 210 15.23 25.12 -0.07
N ALA A 211 15.14 26.44 0.12
CA ALA A 211 16.31 27.33 0.04
C ALA A 211 17.39 26.96 1.06
N ASN A 212 16.98 26.74 2.32
CA ASN A 212 17.89 26.35 3.39
C ASN A 212 18.55 24.99 3.13
N PHE A 213 17.81 24.06 2.50
CA PHE A 213 18.36 22.76 2.12
C PHE A 213 19.41 22.90 1.02
N LEU A 214 19.15 23.72 0.01
CA LEU A 214 20.06 23.95 -1.12
C LEU A 214 21.36 24.65 -0.70
N ASP A 215 21.29 25.59 0.24
CA ASP A 215 22.46 26.32 0.75
C ASP A 215 23.30 25.48 1.72
N ASN A 216 22.73 24.39 2.24
CA ASN A 216 23.41 23.47 3.15
C ASN A 216 24.24 22.44 2.39
N LYS A 217 25.57 22.60 2.44
CA LYS A 217 26.53 21.70 1.78
C LYS A 217 26.45 20.26 2.26
N THR A 218 26.19 20.04 3.55
CA THR A 218 26.05 18.69 4.13
C THR A 218 24.81 18.02 3.55
N ALA A 219 23.68 18.72 3.55
CA ALA A 219 22.43 18.22 3.01
C ALA A 219 22.51 17.94 1.50
N MET A 220 23.09 18.86 0.72
CA MET A 220 23.26 18.67 -0.72
C MET A 220 24.26 17.57 -1.07
N SER A 221 25.35 17.42 -0.31
CA SER A 221 26.30 16.31 -0.51
C SER A 221 25.64 14.96 -0.24
N TRP A 222 24.86 14.87 0.84
CA TRP A 222 24.08 13.68 1.14
C TRP A 222 23.03 13.41 0.07
N ALA A 223 22.27 14.42 -0.35
CA ALA A 223 21.25 14.31 -1.39
C ALA A 223 21.82 13.80 -2.72
N LYS A 224 23.00 14.30 -3.12
CA LYS A 224 23.70 13.84 -4.33
C LYS A 224 24.13 12.37 -4.21
N ALA A 225 24.73 11.99 -3.07
CA ALA A 225 25.16 10.62 -2.83
C ALA A 225 23.99 9.63 -2.83
N VAL A 226 22.95 9.89 -2.01
CA VAL A 226 21.80 8.99 -1.88
C VAL A 226 21.03 8.87 -3.20
N SER A 227 20.90 9.95 -3.96
CA SER A 227 20.19 9.93 -5.25
C SER A 227 20.97 9.16 -6.31
N GLY A 228 22.30 9.22 -6.31
CA GLY A 228 23.15 8.49 -7.24
C GLY A 228 23.06 6.97 -7.06
N ASP A 229 22.93 6.52 -5.81
CA ASP A 229 22.88 5.10 -5.43
C ASP A 229 21.48 4.50 -5.43
N ALA A 230 20.43 5.32 -5.35
CA ALA A 230 19.04 4.87 -5.30
C ALA A 230 18.55 4.31 -6.64
N GLU A 231 17.70 3.28 -6.57
CA GLU A 231 16.95 2.76 -7.73
C GLU A 231 16.01 3.84 -8.30
N ILE A 232 15.41 4.64 -7.40
CA ILE A 232 14.56 5.78 -7.77
C ILE A 232 14.87 7.00 -6.88
N ALA A 233 15.16 8.14 -7.51
CA ALA A 233 15.14 9.44 -6.86
C ALA A 233 13.93 10.23 -7.37
N MET A 234 12.99 10.50 -6.46
CA MET A 234 11.73 11.16 -6.75
C MET A 234 11.72 12.54 -6.10
N SER A 235 11.21 13.56 -6.80
CA SER A 235 10.93 14.86 -6.19
C SER A 235 9.46 15.22 -6.28
N VAL A 236 8.96 15.93 -5.26
CA VAL A 236 7.64 16.56 -5.26
C VAL A 236 7.81 18.08 -5.23
N CYS A 237 6.96 18.79 -5.98
CA CYS A 237 6.90 20.25 -5.93
C CYS A 237 8.28 20.90 -6.15
N THR A 238 8.74 21.77 -5.24
CA THR A 238 10.04 22.44 -5.28
C THR A 238 11.21 21.52 -4.92
N GLY A 239 10.98 20.28 -4.46
CA GLY A 239 12.04 19.29 -4.27
C GLY A 239 12.83 18.97 -5.55
N ALA A 240 12.25 19.28 -6.72
CA ALA A 240 12.96 19.20 -8.00
C ALA A 240 14.24 20.04 -8.03
N PHE A 241 14.31 21.13 -7.25
CA PHE A 241 15.51 21.94 -7.13
C PHE A 241 16.65 21.23 -6.40
N VAL A 242 16.34 20.30 -5.48
CA VAL A 242 17.35 19.46 -4.83
C VAL A 242 17.99 18.53 -5.86
N LEU A 243 17.17 17.88 -6.69
CA LEU A 243 17.68 17.05 -7.79
C LEU A 243 18.44 17.87 -8.84
N ALA A 244 18.03 19.12 -9.09
CA ALA A 244 18.75 20.05 -9.95
C ALA A 244 20.14 20.38 -9.37
N GLY A 245 20.22 20.69 -8.07
CA GLY A 245 21.48 20.97 -7.38
C GLY A 245 22.39 19.74 -7.22
N ALA A 246 21.85 18.53 -7.38
CA ALA A 246 22.62 17.28 -7.45
C ALA A 246 23.14 16.97 -8.87
N ASP A 247 22.90 17.85 -9.85
CA ASP A 247 23.26 17.67 -11.27
C ASP A 247 22.57 16.49 -11.96
N LEU A 248 21.39 16.08 -11.48
CA LEU A 248 20.69 14.88 -11.96
C LEU A 248 19.64 15.15 -13.02
N LEU A 249 19.39 16.40 -13.40
CA LEU A 249 18.27 16.77 -14.28
C LEU A 249 18.68 17.12 -15.71
N ASP A 250 19.98 17.12 -16.01
CA ASP A 250 20.49 17.51 -17.32
C ASP A 250 19.91 16.65 -18.46
N LYS A 251 19.42 17.33 -19.50
CA LYS A 251 18.81 16.73 -20.71
C LYS A 251 17.59 15.84 -20.43
N LYS A 252 17.02 15.86 -19.22
CA LYS A 252 15.82 15.10 -18.86
C LYS A 252 14.55 15.89 -19.16
N LYS A 253 13.41 15.19 -19.20
CA LYS A 253 12.10 15.82 -19.11
C LYS A 253 11.75 15.96 -17.63
N ILE A 254 11.43 17.16 -17.17
CA ILE A 254 11.23 17.40 -15.74
C ILE A 254 9.98 18.24 -15.49
N ASN A 255 9.52 18.24 -14.24
CA ASN A 255 8.39 19.02 -13.77
C ASN A 255 8.66 19.53 -12.34
N THR A 256 7.88 20.51 -11.91
CA THR A 256 7.88 21.05 -10.53
C THR A 256 6.52 21.71 -10.28
N HIS A 257 6.35 22.34 -9.12
CA HIS A 257 5.19 23.17 -8.86
C HIS A 257 5.01 24.26 -9.93
N TRP A 258 3.77 24.53 -10.34
CA TRP A 258 3.45 25.45 -11.45
C TRP A 258 4.10 26.83 -11.27
N ALA A 259 4.13 27.35 -10.04
CA ALA A 259 4.74 28.65 -9.73
C ALA A 259 6.27 28.67 -9.94
N SER A 260 6.91 27.50 -9.93
CA SER A 260 8.37 27.34 -9.97
C SER A 260 8.91 26.96 -11.36
N ILE A 261 8.04 26.72 -12.34
CA ILE A 261 8.42 26.29 -13.70
C ILE A 261 9.45 27.24 -14.35
N ARG A 262 9.19 28.55 -14.29
CA ARG A 262 10.11 29.56 -14.86
C ARG A 262 11.47 29.55 -14.17
N LYS A 263 11.51 29.36 -12.85
CA LYS A 263 12.76 29.26 -12.08
C LYS A 263 13.53 28.00 -12.47
N LEU A 264 12.86 26.85 -12.54
CA LEU A 264 13.49 25.58 -12.92
C LEU A 264 14.07 25.61 -14.34
N ARG A 265 13.37 26.22 -15.32
CA ARG A 265 13.90 26.41 -16.69
C ARG A 265 15.19 27.21 -16.72
N ARG A 266 15.30 28.26 -15.90
CA ARG A 266 16.52 29.07 -15.81
C ARG A 266 17.67 28.32 -15.13
N GLN A 267 17.36 27.49 -14.14
CA GLN A 267 18.36 26.73 -13.39
C GLN A 267 18.90 25.52 -14.16
N VAL A 268 18.05 24.86 -14.96
CA VAL A 268 18.45 23.68 -15.74
C VAL A 268 18.08 23.91 -17.22
N PRO A 269 18.83 24.77 -17.94
CA PRO A 269 18.48 25.15 -19.32
C PRO A 269 18.59 24.00 -20.33
N THR A 270 19.29 22.92 -19.97
CA THR A 270 19.42 21.71 -20.80
C THR A 270 18.21 20.79 -20.71
N ALA A 271 17.37 20.94 -19.67
CA ALA A 271 16.21 20.09 -19.43
C ALA A 271 14.97 20.58 -20.18
N THR A 272 14.10 19.64 -20.54
CA THR A 272 12.77 19.96 -21.07
C THR A 272 11.76 20.03 -19.91
N VAL A 273 11.46 21.25 -19.44
CA VAL A 273 10.48 21.44 -18.35
C VAL A 273 9.05 21.38 -18.90
N LEU A 274 8.35 20.30 -18.55
CA LEU A 274 6.96 20.04 -18.95
C LEU A 274 5.99 20.72 -17.98
N GLU A 275 4.88 21.23 -18.53
CA GLU A 275 3.76 21.80 -17.80
C GLU A 275 2.51 20.94 -17.97
N ASN A 276 1.50 21.13 -17.12
CA ASN A 276 0.20 20.45 -17.21
C ASN A 276 0.27 18.90 -17.17
N VAL A 277 1.32 18.37 -16.54
CA VAL A 277 1.47 16.94 -16.23
C VAL A 277 1.61 16.79 -14.72
N ARG A 278 1.16 15.67 -14.16
CA ARG A 278 1.25 15.42 -12.71
C ARG A 278 2.64 14.92 -12.33
N PHE A 279 3.24 14.07 -13.15
CA PHE A 279 4.60 13.59 -12.96
C PHE A 279 5.28 13.31 -14.30
N VAL A 280 6.60 13.20 -14.26
CA VAL A 280 7.46 12.85 -15.39
C VAL A 280 8.44 11.79 -14.94
N ASP A 281 8.53 10.73 -15.72
CA ASP A 281 9.39 9.58 -15.45
C ASP A 281 10.56 9.54 -16.45
N ASN A 282 11.79 9.50 -15.93
CA ASN A 282 13.03 9.33 -16.70
C ASN A 282 13.80 8.07 -16.26
N GLY A 283 13.10 7.03 -15.81
CA GLY A 283 13.70 5.80 -15.27
C GLY A 283 14.02 5.95 -13.79
N GLN A 284 15.29 6.25 -13.46
CA GLN A 284 15.73 6.47 -12.08
C GLN A 284 15.18 7.78 -11.50
N ILE A 285 15.04 8.81 -12.33
CA ILE A 285 14.62 10.14 -11.86
C ILE A 285 13.13 10.36 -12.18
N ILE A 286 12.35 10.61 -11.13
CA ILE A 286 10.93 10.98 -11.23
C ILE A 286 10.75 12.37 -10.65
N THR A 287 10.08 13.25 -11.39
CA THR A 287 9.73 14.58 -10.90
C THR A 287 8.23 14.77 -10.95
N THR A 288 7.62 15.30 -9.90
CA THR A 288 6.18 15.58 -9.86
C THR A 288 5.89 17.07 -9.77
N ALA A 289 4.65 17.44 -10.08
CA ALA A 289 4.12 18.77 -9.84
C ALA A 289 3.93 19.03 -8.33
N GLY A 290 3.09 20.00 -7.97
CA GLY A 290 2.85 20.33 -6.57
C GLY A 290 2.03 19.30 -5.80
N ILE A 291 2.37 19.11 -4.52
CA ILE A 291 1.45 18.70 -3.45
C ILE A 291 0.79 17.35 -3.76
N SER A 292 -0.47 17.34 -4.20
CA SER A 292 -1.20 16.10 -4.47
C SER A 292 -0.58 15.28 -5.61
N ALA A 293 0.19 15.91 -6.50
CA ALA A 293 0.87 15.20 -7.59
C ALA A 293 1.98 14.25 -7.09
N GLY A 294 2.47 14.44 -5.86
CA GLY A 294 3.34 13.47 -5.19
C GLY A 294 2.67 12.12 -4.99
N ILE A 295 1.37 12.10 -4.69
CA ILE A 295 0.59 10.86 -4.50
C ILE A 295 0.56 10.06 -5.82
N ASP A 296 0.24 10.72 -6.94
CA ASP A 296 0.21 10.03 -8.25
C ASP A 296 1.59 9.57 -8.71
N GLY A 297 2.63 10.36 -8.44
CA GLY A 297 4.01 9.96 -8.72
C GLY A 297 4.42 8.72 -7.93
N ALA A 298 4.06 8.66 -6.65
CA ALA A 298 4.32 7.49 -5.81
C ALA A 298 3.50 6.27 -6.28
N LEU A 299 2.21 6.44 -6.63
CA LEU A 299 1.39 5.35 -7.17
C LEU A 299 1.93 4.84 -8.51
N HIS A 300 2.50 5.72 -9.34
CA HIS A 300 3.21 5.33 -10.55
C HIS A 300 4.48 4.51 -10.24
N VAL A 301 5.22 4.85 -9.18
CA VAL A 301 6.35 4.03 -8.71
C VAL A 301 5.88 2.65 -8.25
N VAL A 302 4.80 2.59 -7.46
CA VAL A 302 4.20 1.31 -7.04
C VAL A 302 3.81 0.48 -8.26
N GLU A 303 3.18 1.08 -9.27
CA GLU A 303 2.81 0.38 -10.50
C GLU A 303 4.03 -0.17 -11.24
N ARG A 304 5.11 0.61 -11.33
CA ARG A 304 6.36 0.16 -11.97
C ARG A 304 7.02 -1.01 -11.27
N LEU A 305 6.98 -1.04 -9.94
CA LEU A 305 7.77 -1.96 -9.14
C LEU A 305 6.99 -3.20 -8.69
N LEU A 306 5.68 -3.06 -8.42
CA LEU A 306 4.80 -4.12 -7.93
C LEU A 306 3.68 -4.49 -8.92
N GLY A 307 3.52 -3.73 -10.00
CA GLY A 307 2.52 -3.97 -11.04
C GLY A 307 1.24 -3.16 -10.88
N THR A 308 0.45 -3.11 -11.95
CA THR A 308 -0.77 -2.28 -12.05
C THR A 308 -1.81 -2.63 -10.99
N GLU A 309 -2.03 -3.92 -10.70
CA GLU A 309 -3.01 -4.34 -9.69
C GLU A 309 -2.60 -3.95 -8.27
N ALA A 310 -1.30 -4.02 -7.94
CA ALA A 310 -0.81 -3.54 -6.65
C ALA A 310 -1.09 -2.04 -6.49
N ALA A 311 -0.75 -1.22 -7.47
CA ALA A 311 -1.01 0.23 -7.42
C ALA A 311 -2.51 0.56 -7.34
N ARG A 312 -3.36 -0.19 -8.05
CA ARG A 312 -4.82 -0.02 -8.00
C ARG A 312 -5.38 -0.38 -6.62
N LEU A 313 -4.94 -1.49 -6.04
CA LEU A 313 -5.34 -1.92 -4.70
C LEU A 313 -4.84 -0.96 -3.63
N THR A 314 -3.62 -0.41 -3.76
CA THR A 314 -3.10 0.64 -2.89
C THR A 314 -3.98 1.88 -2.92
N ALA A 315 -4.28 2.40 -4.12
CA ALA A 315 -5.16 3.57 -4.26
C ALA A 315 -6.55 3.29 -3.67
N LYS A 316 -7.11 2.10 -3.90
CA LYS A 316 -8.40 1.68 -3.32
C LYS A 316 -8.35 1.63 -1.79
N SER A 317 -7.28 1.09 -1.20
CA SER A 317 -7.09 1.01 0.25
C SER A 317 -6.98 2.39 0.90
N MET A 318 -6.42 3.37 0.18
CA MET A 318 -6.31 4.76 0.63
C MET A 318 -7.57 5.59 0.32
N GLU A 319 -8.59 4.99 -0.31
CA GLU A 319 -9.75 5.70 -0.86
C GLU A 319 -9.37 6.86 -1.81
N TYR A 320 -8.26 6.69 -2.54
CA TYR A 320 -7.74 7.69 -3.45
C TYR A 320 -8.28 7.47 -4.87
N ASP A 321 -9.02 8.45 -5.40
CA ASP A 321 -9.50 8.44 -6.79
C ASP A 321 -8.35 8.73 -7.77
N ARG A 322 -7.65 7.65 -8.15
CA ARG A 322 -6.52 7.70 -9.07
C ARG A 322 -6.98 8.14 -10.46
N GLN A 323 -6.56 9.34 -10.85
CA GLN A 323 -6.81 9.85 -12.19
C GLN A 323 -6.05 9.00 -13.23
N PRO A 324 -6.67 8.62 -14.36
CA PRO A 324 -5.98 7.91 -15.42
C PRO A 324 -4.83 8.77 -15.96
N VAL A 325 -3.64 8.17 -16.07
CA VAL A 325 -2.46 8.85 -16.60
C VAL A 325 -2.78 9.29 -18.04
N ARG A 326 -2.98 10.60 -18.25
CA ARG A 326 -3.14 11.15 -19.60
C ARG A 326 -1.85 10.87 -20.37
N LYS A 327 -1.87 9.90 -21.28
CA LYS A 327 -0.78 9.71 -22.24
C LYS A 327 -0.61 11.02 -22.98
N LEU A 328 0.55 11.66 -22.83
CA LEU A 328 0.92 12.81 -23.63
C LEU A 328 0.71 12.44 -25.09
N ARG A 329 -0.21 13.11 -25.78
CA ARG A 329 -0.37 12.96 -27.22
C ARG A 329 1.00 13.19 -27.83
N ARG A 330 1.58 12.15 -28.47
CA ARG A 330 2.72 12.36 -29.35
C ARG A 330 2.24 13.33 -30.41
N ASN A 331 2.74 14.57 -30.39
CA ASN A 331 2.55 15.47 -31.52
C ASN A 331 3.09 14.72 -32.74
N LYS A 332 2.18 14.43 -33.68
CA LYS A 332 2.58 14.08 -35.05
C LYS A 332 3.17 15.38 -35.60
N ASN A 333 4.50 15.44 -35.67
CA ASN A 333 5.18 16.32 -36.60
C ASN A 333 5.30 15.57 -37.92
#